data_AF-A0A7S1V9I5-F1
#
_entry.id   AF-A0A7S1V9I5-F1
#
_cell.length_a   1.000
_cell.length_b   1.000
_cell.length_c   1.000
_cell.angle_alpha   90.00
_cell.angle_beta   90.00
_cell.angle_gamma   90.00
#
_symmetry.space_group_name_H-M   'P 1'
#
loop_
_entity.id
_entity.type
_entity.pdbx_description
1 polymer ?
#
loop_
_entity_poly.entity_id
_entity_poly.type
_entity_poly.pdbx_seq_one_letter_code
_entity_poly.pdbx_strand_id
1 'polypeptide(L)'
;RCRAIAVITPHHVQRLAVRRALRSLAIEGVLVDTVEKLQGQTLEVVIICYGFLSGLEVVKDAGFIYRRERLNVALTRAEKKAIMIGSAALLEPPLRVLSAEGVPQGLDLLLSAMEHATVSTVEC
;
A
#
# COMPACT_ATOMS: atom_id res chain seq x y z
N ARG A 1 -3.41 24.34 -3.91
CA ARG A 1 -3.84 23.99 -2.52
C ARG A 1 -3.00 22.81 -2.09
N CYS A 2 -2.14 22.98 -1.07
CA CYS A 2 -1.19 21.95 -0.65
C CYS A 2 -1.92 20.83 0.09
N ARG A 3 -1.99 19.64 -0.49
CA ARG A 3 -2.29 18.41 0.26
C ARG A 3 -0.96 17.70 0.43
N ALA A 4 -0.33 17.92 1.58
CA ALA A 4 1.06 17.52 1.78
C ALA A 4 1.20 15.99 1.94
N ILE A 5 0.31 15.34 2.69
CA ILE A 5 0.49 13.92 3.08
C ILE A 5 -0.80 13.13 2.91
N ALA A 6 -0.70 11.95 2.30
CA ALA A 6 -1.74 10.94 2.32
C ALA A 6 -1.23 9.57 2.80
N VAL A 7 -2.10 8.83 3.47
CA VAL A 7 -1.96 7.41 3.76
C VAL A 7 -2.96 6.63 2.91
N ILE A 8 -2.46 5.74 2.08
CA ILE A 8 -3.23 4.86 1.23
C ILE A 8 -3.26 3.47 1.84
N THR A 9 -4.44 2.89 2.01
CA THR A 9 -4.53 1.48 2.41
C THR A 9 -5.80 0.81 1.87
N PRO A 10 -5.70 -0.42 1.34
CA PRO A 10 -6.82 -1.07 0.67
C PRO A 10 -7.85 -1.57 1.70
N HIS A 11 -7.40 -1.87 2.92
CA HIS A 11 -8.18 -2.49 3.97
C HIS A 11 -8.96 -1.47 4.80
N HIS A 12 -10.26 -1.68 4.97
CA HIS A 12 -11.12 -0.81 5.78
C HIS A 12 -10.65 -0.76 7.24
N VAL A 13 -10.31 -1.91 7.81
CA VAL A 13 -9.82 -2.00 9.20
C VAL A 13 -8.52 -1.21 9.39
N GLN A 14 -7.60 -1.25 8.42
CA GLN A 14 -6.36 -0.48 8.46
C GLN A 14 -6.62 1.03 8.33
N ARG A 15 -7.57 1.46 7.48
CA ARG A 15 -7.98 2.87 7.40
C ARG A 15 -8.48 3.38 8.75
N LEU A 16 -9.32 2.60 9.43
CA LEU A 16 -9.85 2.96 10.75
C LEU A 16 -8.74 3.00 11.81
N ALA A 17 -7.82 2.04 11.79
CA ALA A 17 -6.69 1.99 12.71
C ALA A 17 -5.78 3.22 12.55
N VAL A 18 -5.37 3.56 11.32
CA VAL A 18 -4.55 4.75 11.04
C VAL A 18 -5.26 6.03 11.47
N ARG A 19 -6.55 6.19 11.13
CA ARG A 19 -7.33 7.37 11.53
C ARG A 19 -7.44 7.50 13.06
N ARG A 20 -7.58 6.37 13.78
CA ARG A 20 -7.59 6.36 15.25
C ARG A 20 -6.23 6.78 15.82
N ALA A 21 -5.14 6.23 15.30
CA ALA A 21 -3.78 6.55 15.75
C ALA A 21 -3.43 8.04 15.53
N LEU A 22 -3.75 8.59 14.36
CA LEU A 22 -3.56 10.01 14.06
C LEU A 22 -4.33 10.90 15.05
N ARG A 23 -5.60 10.56 15.33
CA ARG A 23 -6.40 11.29 16.32
C ARG A 23 -5.82 11.21 17.73
N SER A 24 -5.37 10.04 18.17
CA SER A 24 -4.76 9.90 19.51
C SER A 24 -3.46 10.69 19.67
N LEU A 25 -2.77 10.98 18.56
CA LEU A 25 -1.54 11.78 18.52
C LEU A 25 -1.80 13.26 18.19
N ALA A 26 -3.06 13.68 18.07
CA ALA A 26 -3.44 15.03 17.64
C ALA A 26 -2.80 15.47 16.30
N ILE A 27 -2.59 14.52 15.38
CA ILE A 27 -2.06 14.79 14.04
C ILE A 27 -3.22 15.05 13.09
N GLU A 28 -3.23 16.24 12.48
CA GLU A 28 -4.25 16.68 11.53
C GLU A 28 -3.71 16.84 10.10
N GLY A 29 -4.59 17.08 9.13
CA GLY A 29 -4.21 17.37 7.75
C GLY A 29 -3.74 16.18 6.90
N VAL A 30 -3.68 14.98 7.46
CA VAL A 30 -3.33 13.74 6.74
C VAL A 30 -4.58 13.12 6.13
N LEU A 31 -4.57 12.95 4.81
CA LEU A 31 -5.64 12.23 4.11
C LEU A 31 -5.44 10.72 4.31
N VAL A 32 -6.48 10.00 4.73
CA VAL A 32 -6.39 8.53 4.89
C VAL A 32 -7.51 7.87 4.11
N ASP A 33 -7.19 7.25 2.96
CA ASP A 33 -8.22 6.67 2.10
C ASP A 33 -7.69 5.52 1.21
N THR A 34 -8.53 5.04 0.30
CA THR A 34 -8.13 4.06 -0.72
C THR A 34 -7.59 4.72 -1.98
N VAL A 35 -6.97 3.92 -2.84
CA VAL A 35 -6.52 4.37 -4.16
C VAL A 35 -7.67 4.94 -5.00
N GLU A 36 -8.86 4.36 -4.93
CA GLU A 36 -10.03 4.79 -5.72
C GLU A 36 -10.47 6.20 -5.35
N LYS A 37 -10.38 6.57 -4.06
CA LYS A 37 -10.73 7.92 -3.59
C LYS A 37 -9.67 8.97 -3.88
N LEU A 38 -8.44 8.54 -4.18
CA LEU A 38 -7.29 9.39 -4.46
C LEU A 38 -6.91 9.41 -5.96
N GLN A 39 -7.69 8.77 -6.82
CA GLN A 39 -7.47 8.82 -8.27
C GLN A 39 -7.54 10.25 -8.80
N GLY A 40 -6.65 10.57 -9.74
CA GLY A 40 -6.57 11.88 -10.38
C GLY A 40 -6.00 13.00 -9.49
N GLN A 41 -5.53 12.68 -8.29
CA GLN A 41 -4.93 13.64 -7.37
C GLN A 41 -3.49 13.26 -7.06
N THR A 42 -2.62 14.25 -6.93
CA THR A 42 -1.23 14.08 -6.50
C THR A 42 -1.02 14.76 -5.14
N LEU A 43 -0.08 14.22 -4.37
CA LEU A 43 0.24 14.63 -3.01
C LEU A 43 1.76 14.75 -2.88
N GLU A 44 2.27 15.63 -2.03
CA GLU A 44 3.73 15.76 -1.88
C GLU A 44 4.36 14.46 -1.37
N VAL A 45 3.73 13.84 -0.36
CA VAL A 45 4.16 12.59 0.25
C VAL A 45 3.00 11.60 0.32
N VAL A 46 3.26 10.35 -0.04
CA VAL A 46 2.29 9.25 0.06
C VAL A 46 2.89 8.10 0.86
N ILE A 47 2.18 7.69 1.92
CA ILE A 47 2.47 6.50 2.71
C ILE A 47 1.50 5.40 2.29
N ILE A 48 2.01 4.29 1.80
CA ILE A 48 1.23 3.19 1.22
C ILE A 48 1.30 2.02 2.20
N CYS A 49 0.23 1.79 2.95
CA CYS A 49 0.10 0.66 3.86
C CYS A 49 -0.59 -0.50 3.14
N TYR A 50 0.20 -1.37 2.54
CA TYR A 50 -0.23 -2.53 1.74
C TYR A 50 0.33 -3.81 2.33
N GLY A 51 -0.49 -4.83 2.49
CA GLY A 51 -0.04 -6.11 3.01
C GLY A 51 -1.19 -7.06 3.28
N PHE A 52 -0.82 -8.30 3.60
CA PHE A 52 -1.77 -9.28 4.09
C PHE A 52 -1.95 -9.10 5.59
N LEU A 53 -3.20 -8.94 6.03
CA LEU A 53 -3.50 -8.79 7.45
C LEU A 53 -3.53 -10.14 8.19
N SER A 54 -3.68 -11.24 7.45
CA SER A 54 -3.70 -12.60 7.99
C SER A 54 -3.12 -13.59 6.98
N GLY A 55 -2.29 -14.51 7.46
CA GLY A 55 -1.74 -15.62 6.67
C GLY A 55 -2.83 -16.56 6.10
N LEU A 56 -3.98 -16.63 6.75
CA LEU A 56 -5.10 -17.49 6.35
C LEU A 56 -5.85 -16.94 5.13
N GLU A 57 -5.85 -15.61 4.95
CA GLU A 57 -6.60 -14.94 3.87
C GLU A 57 -5.74 -14.57 2.67
N VAL A 58 -4.43 -14.87 2.68
CA VAL A 58 -3.48 -14.47 1.62
C VAL A 58 -3.96 -14.83 0.22
N VAL A 59 -4.48 -16.05 0.02
CA VAL A 59 -4.93 -16.50 -1.31
C VAL A 59 -6.16 -15.71 -1.77
N LYS A 60 -7.11 -15.48 -0.86
CA LYS A 60 -8.36 -14.76 -1.13
C LYS A 60 -8.09 -13.29 -1.43
N ASP A 61 -7.17 -12.68 -0.67
CA ASP A 61 -6.86 -11.27 -0.78
C ASP A 61 -5.85 -10.95 -1.89
N ALA A 62 -5.05 -11.93 -2.32
CA ALA A 62 -3.96 -11.72 -3.27
C ALA A 62 -4.41 -11.06 -4.57
N GLY A 63 -5.50 -11.57 -5.16
CA GLY A 63 -6.04 -10.99 -6.39
C GLY A 63 -6.43 -9.51 -6.22
N PHE A 64 -6.88 -9.09 -5.04
CA PHE A 64 -7.21 -7.70 -4.74
C PHE A 64 -6.00 -6.82 -4.42
N ILE A 65 -5.01 -7.39 -3.72
CA ILE A 65 -3.80 -6.70 -3.27
C ILE A 65 -2.82 -6.47 -4.43
N TYR A 66 -2.64 -7.48 -5.30
CA TYR A 66 -1.74 -7.42 -6.45
C TYR A 66 -2.41 -6.85 -7.71
N ARG A 67 -3.58 -6.21 -7.60
CA ARG A 67 -4.17 -5.50 -8.74
C ARG A 67 -3.25 -4.38 -9.21
N ARG A 68 -2.61 -4.60 -10.36
CA ARG A 68 -1.58 -3.74 -10.93
C ARG A 68 -2.03 -2.29 -11.06
N GLU A 69 -3.28 -2.06 -11.47
CA GLU A 69 -3.82 -0.71 -11.61
C GLU A 69 -3.88 0.04 -10.27
N ARG A 70 -4.17 -0.67 -9.18
CA ARG A 70 -4.23 -0.08 -7.83
C ARG A 70 -2.82 0.22 -7.31
N LEU A 71 -1.90 -0.72 -7.48
CA LEU A 71 -0.50 -0.55 -7.11
C LEU A 71 0.14 0.62 -7.90
N ASN A 72 -0.07 0.67 -9.22
CA ASN A 72 0.39 1.77 -10.06
C ASN A 72 -0.13 3.11 -9.55
N VAL A 73 -1.44 3.22 -9.30
CA VAL A 73 -2.02 4.45 -8.75
C VAL A 73 -1.34 4.80 -7.43
N ALA A 74 -1.28 3.87 -6.47
CA ALA A 74 -0.68 4.11 -5.16
C ALA A 74 0.77 4.62 -5.25
N LEU A 75 1.62 3.94 -6.02
CA LEU A 75 3.04 4.25 -6.17
C LEU A 75 3.30 5.58 -6.89
N THR A 76 2.40 5.98 -7.79
CA THR A 76 2.57 7.18 -8.63
C THR A 76 1.85 8.42 -8.11
N ARG A 77 1.18 8.35 -6.94
CA ARG A 77 0.47 9.51 -6.37
C ARG A 77 1.40 10.52 -5.69
N ALA A 78 2.62 10.13 -5.35
CA ALA A 78 3.58 11.00 -4.68
C ALA A 78 4.34 11.89 -5.68
N GLU A 79 4.40 13.19 -5.41
CA GLU A 79 5.22 14.15 -6.17
C GLU A 79 6.68 14.17 -5.69
N LYS A 80 6.91 13.98 -4.39
CA LYS A 80 8.25 14.05 -3.78
C LYS A 80 8.70 12.73 -3.17
N LYS A 81 7.85 12.05 -2.39
CA LYS A 81 8.25 10.82 -1.70
C LYS A 81 7.10 9.83 -1.55
N ALA A 82 7.30 8.60 -2.03
CA ALA A 82 6.48 7.45 -1.72
C ALA A 82 7.15 6.61 -0.60
N ILE A 83 6.38 6.15 0.37
CA ILE A 83 6.83 5.27 1.45
C ILE A 83 5.89 4.07 1.47
N MET A 84 6.37 2.87 1.18
CA MET A 84 5.55 1.67 1.27
C MET A 84 5.86 0.91 2.55
N ILE A 85 4.81 0.55 3.28
CA ILE A 85 4.87 -0.24 4.52
C ILE A 85 4.02 -1.49 4.27
N GLY A 86 4.63 -2.65 4.42
CA GLY A 86 3.95 -3.92 4.17
C GLY A 86 4.58 -5.13 4.83
N SER A 87 3.84 -6.22 4.84
CA SER A 87 4.30 -7.52 5.33
C SER A 87 5.33 -8.14 4.37
N ALA A 88 6.33 -8.85 4.89
CA ALA A 88 7.29 -9.59 4.07
C ALA A 88 6.61 -10.57 3.07
N ALA A 89 5.50 -11.18 3.47
CA ALA A 89 4.68 -12.05 2.62
C ALA A 89 4.12 -11.37 1.35
N LEU A 90 4.18 -10.04 1.26
CA LEU A 90 3.82 -9.30 0.04
C LEU A 90 4.89 -9.43 -1.06
N LEU A 91 6.14 -9.66 -0.66
CA LEU A 91 7.28 -9.80 -1.57
C LEU A 91 7.60 -11.26 -1.84
N GLU A 92 7.34 -12.11 -0.85
CA GLU A 92 7.52 -13.56 -0.93
C GLU A 92 6.18 -14.29 -0.70
N PRO A 93 5.20 -14.17 -1.63
CA PRO A 93 3.94 -14.86 -1.47
C PRO A 93 4.09 -16.37 -1.70
N PRO A 94 3.24 -17.21 -1.07
CA PRO A 94 3.23 -18.65 -1.31
C PRO A 94 2.99 -18.99 -2.79
N LEU A 95 3.62 -20.04 -3.32
CA LEU A 95 3.50 -20.45 -4.74
C LEU A 95 2.07 -20.51 -5.28
N ARG A 96 1.12 -21.01 -4.47
CA ARG A 96 -0.31 -21.08 -4.82
C ARG A 96 -0.95 -19.72 -5.18
N VAL A 97 -0.38 -18.63 -4.66
CA VAL A 97 -0.82 -17.25 -4.93
C VAL A 97 -0.32 -16.78 -6.29
N LEU A 98 0.88 -17.20 -6.70
CA LEU A 98 1.49 -16.81 -7.97
C LEU A 98 0.70 -17.31 -9.18
N SER A 99 -0.06 -18.39 -9.03
CA SER A 99 -0.91 -18.94 -10.09
C SER A 99 -2.22 -18.14 -10.30
N ALA A 100 -2.56 -17.22 -9.40
CA ALA A 100 -3.77 -16.41 -9.53
C ALA A 100 -3.61 -15.31 -10.59
N GLU A 101 -4.68 -15.04 -11.32
CA GLU A 101 -4.69 -14.03 -12.38
C GLU A 101 -4.33 -12.64 -11.84
N GLY A 102 -3.49 -11.90 -12.57
CA GLY A 102 -3.06 -10.55 -12.22
C GLY A 102 -1.99 -10.47 -11.12
N VAL A 103 -1.82 -11.53 -10.32
CA VAL A 103 -0.84 -11.55 -9.22
C VAL A 103 0.59 -11.40 -9.72
N PRO A 104 1.07 -12.14 -10.75
CA PRO A 104 2.43 -11.97 -11.25
C PRO A 104 2.72 -10.54 -11.71
N GLN A 105 1.77 -9.89 -12.38
CA GLN A 105 1.97 -8.53 -12.90
C GLN A 105 1.99 -7.46 -11.81
N GLY A 106 1.27 -7.68 -10.70
CA GLY A 106 1.33 -6.82 -9.52
C GLY A 106 2.59 -7.05 -8.69
N LEU A 107 2.99 -8.30 -8.52
CA LEU A 107 4.22 -8.66 -7.82
C LEU A 107 5.45 -8.12 -8.56
N ASP A 108 5.53 -8.32 -9.87
CA ASP A 108 6.58 -7.78 -10.74
C ASP A 108 6.73 -6.26 -10.57
N LEU A 109 5.61 -5.53 -10.60
CA LEU A 109 5.60 -4.08 -10.36
C LEU A 109 6.16 -3.70 -8.98
N LEU A 110 5.82 -4.46 -7.93
CA LEU A 110 6.33 -4.22 -6.58
C LEU A 110 7.84 -4.48 -6.50
N LEU A 111 8.30 -5.58 -7.09
CA LEU A 111 9.72 -5.93 -7.12
C LEU A 111 10.52 -4.88 -7.89
N SER A 112 10.07 -4.45 -9.08
CA SER A 112 10.71 -3.36 -9.82
C SER A 112 10.73 -2.04 -9.04
N ALA A 113 9.66 -1.73 -8.30
CA ALA A 113 9.64 -0.53 -7.46
C ALA A 113 10.66 -0.62 -6.32
N MET A 114 10.89 -1.81 -5.77
CA MET A 114 11.87 -2.04 -4.71
C MET A 114 13.31 -1.93 -5.18
N GLU A 115 13.63 -2.36 -6.40
CA GLU A 115 14.98 -2.22 -6.98
C GLU A 115 15.45 -0.76 -7.01
N HIS A 116 14.51 0.18 -7.06
CA HIS A 116 14.77 1.63 -7.04
C HIS A 116 14.47 2.30 -5.70
N ALA A 117 14.16 1.52 -4.66
CA ALA A 117 13.81 2.03 -3.33
C ALA A 117 14.90 1.70 -2.30
N THR A 118 15.01 2.55 -1.28
CA THR A 118 15.68 2.15 -0.04
C THR A 118 14.76 1.21 0.73
N VAL A 119 15.19 -0.04 0.91
CA VAL A 119 14.44 -1.08 1.61
C VAL A 119 15.01 -1.24 3.02
N SER A 120 14.13 -1.37 4.01
CA SER A 120 14.49 -1.67 5.39
C SER A 120 13.47 -2.63 5.96
N THR A 121 13.93 -3.66 6.65
CA THR A 121 13.09 -4.60 7.40
C THR A 121 13.00 -4.15 8.85
N VAL A 122 11.82 -4.31 9.44
CA VAL A 122 11.61 -4.08 10.87
C VAL A 122 11.26 -5.43 11.48
N GLU A 123 12.10 -5.92 12.37
CA GLU A 123 11.78 -7.06 13.22
C GLU A 123 10.87 -6.56 14.34
N CYS A 124 9.68 -7.15 14.46
CA CYS A 124 8.70 -6.86 15.50
C CYS A 124 8.60 -8.03 16.47
#